data_AF-A0A8T4I6S3-F1
#
_entry.id   AF-A0A8T4I6S3-F1
#
_cell.length_a   1.000
_cell.length_b   1.000
_cell.length_c   1.000
_cell.angle_alpha   90.00
_cell.angle_beta   90.00
_cell.angle_gamma   90.00
#
_symmetry.space_group_name_H-M   'P 1'
#
loop_
_entity.id
_entity.type
_entity.pdbx_description
1 polymer ?
#
loop_
_entity_poly.entity_id
_entity_poly.type
_entity_poly.pdbx_seq_one_letter_code
_entity_poly.pdbx_strand_id
1 'polypeptide(L)' 'DPRAVTKAAQTCGLLYLDDLAAARVSPRGWTQERLYEIFDERYTNQRPVLITCDVLPNKLADVVGDRVAS' A
#
# COMPACT_ATOMS: atom_id res chain seq x y z
N ASP A 1 -4.74 16.02 8.38
CA ASP A 1 -3.56 16.32 7.55
C ASP A 1 -3.13 15.04 6.83
N PRO A 2 -3.26 14.97 5.49
CA PRO A 2 -2.87 13.79 4.72
C PRO A 2 -1.42 13.34 4.97
N ARG A 3 -0.49 14.27 5.22
CA ARG A 3 0.91 13.95 5.50
C ARG A 3 1.10 13.28 6.85
N ALA A 4 0.31 13.69 7.86
CA ALA A 4 0.34 13.08 9.18
C ALA A 4 -0.16 11.63 9.14
N VAL A 5 -1.18 11.34 8.33
CA VAL A 5 -1.70 9.97 8.15
C VAL A 5 -0.66 9.08 7.46
N THR A 6 -0.04 9.56 6.37
CA THR A 6 1.05 8.83 5.69
C THR A 6 2.21 8.53 6.65
N LYS A 7 2.66 9.53 7.43
CA LYS A 7 3.74 9.34 8.41
C LYS A 7 3.36 8.33 9.50
N ALA A 8 2.11 8.36 9.97
CA ALA A 8 1.63 7.38 10.94
C ALA A 8 1.62 5.96 10.34
N ALA A 9 1.17 5.80 9.10
CA ALA A 9 1.18 4.52 8.39
C ALA A 9 2.60 3.98 8.13
N GLN A 10 3.57 4.86 7.87
CA GLN A 10 4.98 4.48 7.75
C GLN A 10 5.54 4.01 9.09
N THR A 11 5.34 4.79 10.16
CA THR A 11 6.06 4.59 11.43
C THR A 11 5.38 3.66 12.43
N CYS A 12 4.09 3.31 12.27
CA CYS A 12 3.39 2.43 13.21
C CYS A 12 4.00 1.02 13.29
N GLY A 13 3.86 0.37 14.45
CA GLY A 13 4.41 -0.97 14.70
C GLY A 13 3.80 -2.08 13.85
N LEU A 14 2.52 -1.94 13.49
CA LEU A 14 1.81 -2.84 12.58
C LEU A 14 0.79 -2.03 11.77
N LEU A 15 0.79 -2.22 10.46
CA LEU A 15 -0.19 -1.61 9.56
C LEU A 15 -1.17 -2.69 9.09
N TYR A 16 -2.46 -2.52 9.39
CA TYR A 16 -3.53 -3.30 8.79
C TYR A 16 -4.16 -2.49 7.66
N LEU A 17 -4.14 -3.02 6.44
CA LEU A 17 -4.73 -2.40 5.27
C LEU A 17 -5.81 -3.31 4.72
N ASP A 18 -7.06 -2.89 4.90
CA ASP A 18 -8.21 -3.65 4.48
C ASP A 18 -8.57 -3.35 3.02
N ASP A 19 -8.97 -4.38 2.29
CA ASP A 19 -9.47 -4.35 0.92
C ASP A 19 -8.65 -3.46 -0.03
N LEU A 20 -7.40 -3.87 -0.26
CA LEU A 20 -6.50 -3.18 -1.18
C LEU A 20 -7.05 -3.14 -2.63
N ALA A 21 -7.99 -4.02 -2.97
CA ALA A 21 -8.60 -4.11 -4.28
C ALA A 21 -9.80 -3.19 -4.50
N ALA A 22 -10.47 -2.75 -3.44
CA ALA A 22 -11.42 -1.64 -3.51
C ALA A 22 -10.77 -0.33 -4.01
N ALA A 23 -9.43 -0.21 -3.95
CA ALA A 23 -8.68 0.90 -4.53
C ALA A 23 -8.63 0.90 -6.08
N ARG A 24 -9.37 0.00 -6.76
CA ARG A 24 -9.58 -0.03 -8.23
C ARG A 24 -10.03 1.31 -8.87
N VAL A 25 -10.34 2.32 -8.07
CA VAL A 25 -10.68 3.67 -8.54
C VAL A 25 -9.39 4.45 -8.87
N SER A 26 -9.02 4.38 -10.15
CA SER A 26 -7.94 5.09 -10.87
C SER A 26 -6.51 4.53 -10.70
N PRO A 27 -6.13 3.51 -11.50
CA PRO A 27 -4.84 2.81 -11.41
C PRO A 27 -3.62 3.59 -11.95
N ARG A 28 -3.68 4.93 -12.06
CA ARG A 28 -2.61 5.74 -12.70
C ARG A 28 -2.46 7.15 -12.10
N GLY A 29 -2.51 7.27 -10.77
CA GLY A 29 -2.43 8.57 -10.10
C GLY A 29 -1.86 8.52 -8.68
N TRP A 30 -1.98 9.65 -7.98
CA TRP A 30 -1.49 9.94 -6.62
C TRP A 30 -1.65 8.80 -5.60
N THR A 31 -2.72 8.00 -5.69
CA THR A 31 -2.95 6.84 -4.80
C THR A 31 -1.82 5.81 -4.88
N GLN A 32 -1.32 5.50 -6.08
CA GLN A 32 -0.21 4.57 -6.27
C GLN A 32 1.10 5.14 -5.70
N GLU A 33 1.35 6.43 -5.91
CA GLU A 33 2.53 7.12 -5.36
C GLU A 33 2.54 7.06 -3.83
N ARG A 34 1.40 7.29 -3.18
CA ARG A 34 1.29 7.22 -1.71
C ARG A 34 1.43 5.81 -1.17
N LEU A 35 0.85 4.81 -1.85
CA LEU A 35 1.04 3.41 -1.46
C LEU A 35 2.51 3.01 -1.59
N TYR A 36 3.17 3.39 -2.68
CA TYR A 36 4.61 3.18 -2.85
C TYR A 36 5.42 3.84 -1.72
N GLU A 37 5.19 5.12 -1.42
CA GLU A 37 5.88 5.82 -0.31
C GLU A 37 5.70 5.12 1.05
N ILE A 38 4.53 4.53 1.32
CA ILE A 38 4.27 3.80 2.57
C ILE A 38 5.00 2.46 2.58
N PHE A 39 4.84 1.65 1.52
CA PHE A 39 5.42 0.31 1.48
C PHE A 39 6.95 0.34 1.36
N ASP A 40 7.53 1.29 0.63
CA ASP A 40 8.98 1.45 0.48
C ASP A 40 9.66 1.78 1.82
N GLU A 41 9.10 2.70 2.63
CA GLU A 41 9.61 3.01 3.96
C GLU A 41 9.52 1.79 4.89
N ARG A 42 8.36 1.11 4.88
CA ARG A 42 8.12 -0.03 5.77
C ARG A 42 8.99 -1.21 5.38
N TYR A 43 9.18 -1.46 4.10
CA TYR A 43 10.09 -2.48 3.59
C TYR A 43 11.54 -2.19 4.03
N THR A 44 12.00 -0.96 3.82
CA THR A 44 13.35 -0.51 4.23
C THR A 44 13.59 -0.68 5.74
N ASN A 45 12.57 -0.43 6.55
CA ASN A 45 12.64 -0.53 8.01
C ASN A 45 12.10 -1.86 8.56
N GLN A 46 11.81 -2.84 7.71
CA GLN A 46 11.28 -4.16 8.06
C GLN A 46 10.05 -4.12 8.97
N ARG A 47 9.16 -3.13 8.75
CA ARG A 47 7.94 -2.97 9.54
C ARG A 47 6.80 -3.82 8.97
N PRO A 48 6.11 -4.62 9.79
CA PRO A 48 5.14 -5.59 9.32
C PRO A 48 3.88 -4.93 8.75
N VAL A 49 3.34 -5.49 7.68
CA VAL A 49 2.06 -5.09 7.06
C VAL A 49 1.17 -6.32 6.92
N LEU A 50 -0.10 -6.18 7.30
CA LEU A 50 -1.14 -7.16 6.99
C LEU A 50 -2.12 -6.54 6.00
N ILE A 51 -2.35 -7.21 4.88
CA ILE A 51 -3.18 -6.73 3.77
C ILE A 51 -4.30 -7.73 3.53
N THR A 52 -5.52 -7.25 3.36
CA THR A 52 -6.61 -8.05 2.77
C THR A 52 -6.90 -7.57 1.34
N CYS A 53 -7.24 -8.49 0.46
CA CYS A 53 -7.60 -8.18 -0.92
C CYS A 53 -8.55 -9.26 -1.45
N ASP A 54 -9.41 -8.88 -2.41
CA ASP A 54 -10.33 -9.79 -3.09
C ASP A 54 -9.67 -10.52 -4.29
N VAL A 55 -8.40 -10.21 -4.57
CA VAL A 55 -7.60 -10.80 -5.65
C VAL A 55 -6.51 -11.73 -5.10
N LEU A 56 -6.09 -12.69 -5.92
CA LEU A 56 -4.94 -13.54 -5.59
C LEU A 56 -3.63 -12.73 -5.62
N PRO A 57 -2.59 -13.14 -4.85
CA PRO A 57 -1.31 -12.42 -4.82
C PRO A 57 -0.65 -12.20 -6.19
N ASN A 58 -0.76 -13.17 -7.10
CA ASN A 58 -0.24 -13.06 -8.47
C ASN A 58 -1.04 -12.09 -9.38
N LYS A 59 -2.15 -11.55 -8.88
CA LYS A 59 -3.00 -10.54 -9.53
C LYS A 59 -2.92 -9.18 -8.84
N LEU A 60 -2.06 -9.04 -7.84
CA LEU A 60 -1.95 -7.80 -7.07
C LEU A 60 -1.43 -6.63 -7.92
N ALA A 61 -0.52 -6.90 -8.85
CA ALA A 61 0.01 -5.89 -9.77
C ALA A 61 -1.09 -5.20 -10.60
N ASP A 62 -2.18 -5.91 -10.94
CA ASP A 62 -3.33 -5.35 -11.66
C ASP A 62 -4.11 -4.31 -10.82
N VAL A 63 -3.91 -4.31 -9.49
CA VAL A 63 -4.60 -3.47 -8.51
C VAL A 63 -3.73 -2.30 -8.07
N VAL A 64 -2.49 -2.57 -7.64
CA VAL A 64 -1.59 -1.56 -7.05
C VAL A 64 -0.50 -1.06 -8.01
N GLY A 65 -0.41 -1.68 -9.20
CA GLY A 65 0.63 -1.42 -10.18
C GLY A 65 1.96 -2.09 -9.84
N ASP A 66 2.77 -2.32 -10.88
CA ASP A 66 3.99 -3.14 -10.83
C ASP A 66 4.99 -2.71 -9.75
N ARG A 67 5.13 -1.40 -9.53
CA ARG A 67 6.10 -0.84 -8.56
C ARG A 67 5.76 -1.14 -7.11
N VAL A 68 4.48 -1.35 -6.81
CA VAL A 68 4.01 -1.63 -5.44
C VAL A 68 3.92 -3.15 -5.20
N ALA A 69 3.74 -3.93 -6.27
CA ALA A 69 3.64 -5.39 -6.20
C ALA A 69 5.01 -6.11 -6.30
N SER A 70 6.11 -5.39 -6.55
CA SER A 70 7.47 -5.94 -6.71
C SER A 70 8.17 -6.24 -5.40
#